data_AF-A0A9P7J3B4-F1
#
_entry.id   AF-A0A9P7J3B4-F1
#
_cell.length_a   1.000
_cell.length_b   1.000
_cell.length_c   1.000
_cell.angle_alpha   90.00
_cell.angle_beta   90.00
_cell.angle_gamma   90.00
#
_symmetry.space_group_name_H-M   'P 1'
#
loop_
_entity.id
_entity.type
_entity.pdbx_description
1 polymer ?
#
loop_
_entity_poly.entity_id
_entity_poly.type
_entity_poly.pdbx_seq_one_letter_code
_entity_poly.pdbx_strand_id
1 'polypeptide(L)' 'FITLLLFSSPCILFSDSQKRAVLNWAKELGTANVLSLSAMKKCHNYLDELVSNLTQKMTSYAGDVFYINNIAEAITKV' A
#
# COMPACT_ATOMS: atom_id res chain seq x y z
N PHE A 1 -7.06 -5.23 8.42
CA PHE A 1 -7.42 -5.30 6.98
C PHE A 1 -7.89 -3.94 6.45
N ILE A 2 -9.00 -3.37 6.96
CA ILE A 2 -9.56 -2.09 6.45
C ILE A 2 -8.57 -0.91 6.51
N THR A 3 -7.84 -0.74 7.62
CA THR A 3 -6.85 0.34 7.77
C THR A 3 -5.68 0.22 6.78
N LEU A 4 -5.30 -1.00 6.41
CA LEU A 4 -4.27 -1.25 5.39
C LEU A 4 -4.76 -0.79 4.03
N LEU A 5 -5.98 -1.14 3.65
CA LEU A 5 -6.61 -0.70 2.42
C LEU A 5 -6.69 0.84 2.33
N LEU A 6 -7.10 1.48 3.42
CA LEU A 6 -7.19 2.95 3.51
C LEU A 6 -5.82 3.61 3.30
N PHE A 7 -4.78 3.11 3.97
CA PHE A 7 -3.43 3.67 3.90
C PHE A 7 -2.67 3.33 2.62
N SER A 8 -3.16 2.36 1.85
CA SER A 8 -2.68 2.00 0.52
C SER A 8 -3.51 2.63 -0.60
N SER A 9 -4.44 3.54 -0.27
CA SER A 9 -5.24 4.24 -1.28
C SER A 9 -4.36 5.14 -2.16
N PRO A 10 -4.42 5.01 -3.50
CA PRO A 10 -3.71 5.89 -4.42
C PRO A 10 -4.30 7.31 -4.43
N CYS A 11 -5.59 7.44 -4.11
CA CYS A 11 -6.30 8.72 -4.14
C CYS A 11 -6.10 9.54 -2.86
N ILE A 12 -5.69 8.90 -1.75
CA ILE A 12 -5.54 9.55 -0.45
C ILE A 12 -4.21 9.13 0.15
N LEU A 13 -3.21 10.01 0.02
CA LEU A 13 -1.88 9.80 0.57
C LEU A 13 -1.85 10.20 2.05
N PHE A 14 -1.53 9.23 2.90
CA PHE A 14 -1.29 9.47 4.32
C PHE A 14 0.20 9.48 4.62
N SER A 15 0.67 10.53 5.31
CA SER A 15 1.99 10.56 5.91
C SER A 15 2.08 9.59 7.10
N ASP A 16 3.29 9.21 7.49
CA ASP A 16 3.52 8.36 8.67
C ASP A 16 2.93 8.95 9.96
N SER A 17 2.95 10.28 10.12
CA SER A 17 2.35 10.96 11.27
C SER A 17 0.83 10.87 11.24
N GLN A 18 0.21 11.06 10.07
CA GLN A 18 -1.24 10.91 9.89
C GLN A 18 -1.68 9.46 10.13
N LYS A 19 -0.94 8.47 9.61
CA LYS A 19 -1.22 7.04 9.86
C LYS A 19 -1.16 6.72 11.36
N ARG A 20 -0.17 7.24 12.09
CA ARG A 20 -0.09 7.11 13.55
C ARG A 20 -1.28 7.74 14.26
N ALA A 21 -1.68 8.95 13.87
CA ALA A 21 -2.81 9.64 14.49
C ALA A 21 -4.11 8.82 14.35
N VAL A 22 -4.39 8.31 13.15
CA VAL A 22 -5.57 7.46 12.90
C VAL A 22 -5.53 6.17 13.73
N LEU A 23 -4.38 5.50 13.81
CA LEU A 23 -4.25 4.28 14.61
C LEU A 23 -4.37 4.55 16.12
N ASN A 24 -3.83 5.67 16.62
CA ASN A 24 -3.96 6.05 18.02
C ASN A 24 -5.41 6.39 18.35
N TRP A 25 -6.07 7.16 17.50
CA TRP A 25 -7.50 7.47 17.65
C TRP A 25 -8.35 6.18 17.70
N ALA A 26 -8.08 5.21 16.82
CA ALA A 26 -8.78 3.92 16.84
C ALA A 26 -8.56 3.14 18.14
N LYS A 27 -7.37 3.20 18.73
CA LYS A 27 -7.06 2.58 20.03
C LYS A 27 -7.79 3.28 21.17
N GLU A 28 -7.80 4.61 21.18
CA GLU A 28 -8.50 5.41 22.19
C GLU A 28 -10.02 5.17 22.16
N LEU A 29 -10.59 4.86 21.00
CA LEU A 29 -11.98 4.44 20.84
C LEU A 29 -12.27 3.01 21.36
N GLY A 30 -11.28 2.31 21.93
CA GLY A 30 -11.46 0.97 22.46
C GLY A 30 -11.56 -0.12 21.38
N THR A 31 -11.16 0.18 20.15
CA THR A 31 -11.17 -0.82 19.07
C THR A 31 -10.19 -1.93 19.41
N ALA A 32 -10.67 -3.18 19.47
CA ALA A 32 -9.80 -4.33 19.67
C ALA A 32 -8.91 -4.57 18.44
N ASN A 33 -7.71 -5.12 18.67
CA ASN A 33 -6.80 -5.59 17.61
C ASN A 33 -6.32 -4.51 16.62
N VAL A 34 -6.16 -3.26 17.05
CA VAL A 34 -5.55 -2.21 16.22
C VAL A 34 -4.06 -2.51 16.01
N LEU A 35 -3.67 -2.76 14.76
CA LEU A 35 -2.27 -2.97 14.38
C LEU A 35 -1.42 -1.73 14.71
N SER A 36 -0.18 -1.97 15.12
CA SER A 36 0.81 -0.90 15.17
C SER A 36 1.19 -0.48 13.74
N LEU A 37 1.69 0.76 13.59
CA LEU A 37 2.20 1.21 12.29
C LEU A 37 3.35 0.32 11.79
N SER A 38 4.19 -0.19 12.70
CA SER A 38 5.29 -1.09 12.33
C SER A 38 4.78 -2.44 11.82
N ALA A 39 3.73 -3.01 12.43
CA ALA A 39 3.09 -4.23 11.94
C ALA A 39 2.47 -4.00 10.56
N MET A 40 1.83 -2.84 10.34
CA MET A 40 1.30 -2.49 9.01
C MET A 40 2.39 -2.38 7.95
N LYS A 41 3.53 -1.74 8.27
CA LYS A 41 4.68 -1.65 7.35
C LYS A 41 5.24 -3.03 7.00
N LYS A 42 5.36 -3.92 7.99
CA LYS A 42 5.79 -5.31 7.75
C LYS A 42 4.82 -6.05 6.83
N CYS A 43 3.52 -5.93 7.05
CA CYS A 43 2.52 -6.51 6.15
C CYS A 43 2.62 -5.93 4.74
N HIS A 44 2.81 -4.61 4.60
CA HIS A 44 2.97 -3.98 3.29
C HIS A 44 4.20 -4.51 2.55
N ASN A 45 5.37 -4.53 3.20
CA ASN A 45 6.59 -5.07 2.61
C ASN A 45 6.44 -6.56 2.24
N TYR A 46 5.78 -7.36 3.09
CA TYR A 46 5.51 -8.76 2.77
C TYR A 46 4.61 -8.90 1.53
N LEU A 47 3.59 -8.06 1.39
CA LEU A 47 2.73 -8.06 0.21
C LEU A 47 3.51 -7.60 -1.04
N ASP A 48 4.38 -6.59 -0.91
CA ASP A 48 5.23 -6.13 -2.00
C ASP A 48 6.22 -7.22 -2.45
N GLU A 49 6.79 -7.98 -1.52
CA GLU A 49 7.65 -9.14 -1.81
C GLU A 49 6.86 -10.28 -2.48
N LEU A 50 5.66 -10.57 -1.98
CA LEU A 50 4.81 -11.65 -2.49
C LEU A 50 4.34 -11.38 -3.92
N VAL A 51 3.88 -10.16 -4.19
CA VAL A 51 3.31 -9.78 -5.49
C VAL A 51 4.41 -9.34 -6.48
N SER A 52 5.59 -8.96 -5.95
CA SER A 52 6.64 -8.24 -6.67
C SER A 52 6.15 -6.88 -7.20
N ASN A 53 7.06 -5.94 -7.46
CA ASN A 53 6.66 -4.66 -8.03
C ASN A 53 6.25 -4.84 -9.49
N LEU A 54 4.94 -4.96 -9.72
CA LEU A 54 4.34 -5.11 -11.05
C LEU A 54 4.38 -3.81 -11.86
N THR A 55 4.78 -2.70 -11.26
CA THR A 55 4.88 -1.40 -11.93
C THR A 55 6.08 -1.39 -12.85
N GLN A 56 5.83 -1.40 -14.15
CA GLN A 56 6.85 -1.27 -15.17
C GLN A 56 6.90 0.19 -15.67
N LYS A 57 8.10 0.75 -15.69
CA LYS A 57 8.36 2.04 -16.34
C LYS A 57 8.56 1.80 -17.84
N MET A 58 7.72 2.40 -18.67
CA MET A 58 7.82 2.34 -20.12
C MET A 58 8.04 3.74 -20.67
N THR A 59 9.00 3.88 -21.58
CA THR A 59 9.24 5.15 -22.29
C THR A 59 8.72 5.02 -23.72
N SER A 60 7.88 5.96 -24.18
CA SER A 60 7.44 5.99 -25.57
C SER A 60 8.57 6.40 -26.52
N TYR A 61 8.41 6.13 -27.80
CA TYR A 61 9.32 6.64 -28.83
C TYR A 61 9.38 8.18 -28.87
N ALA A 62 8.33 8.86 -28.39
CA ALA A 62 8.28 10.31 -28.28
C ALA A 62 8.90 10.86 -26.97
N GLY A 63 9.34 9.98 -26.06
CA GLY A 63 9.99 10.35 -24.80
C GLY A 63 9.05 10.43 -23.59
N ASP A 64 7.76 10.13 -23.75
CA ASP A 64 6.81 10.11 -22.64
C ASP A 64 7.09 8.93 -21.70
N VAL A 65 6.95 9.15 -20.40
CA VAL A 65 7.16 8.11 -19.37
C VAL A 65 5.81 7.66 -18.82
N PHE A 66 5.53 6.37 -18.96
CA PHE A 66 4.37 5.70 -18.39
C PHE A 66 4.79 4.75 -17.29
N TYR A 67 3.94 4.61 -16.27
CA TYR A 67 4.04 3.59 -15.24
C TYR A 67 2.83 2.67 -15.40
N ILE A 68 3.07 1.45 -15.88
CA ILE A 68 2.01 0.49 -16.19
C ILE A 68 2.16 -0.71 -15.26
N ASN A 69 1.07 -1.07 -14.58
CA ASN A 69 1.04 -2.30 -13.80
C ASN A 69 0.86 -3.49 -14.75
N ASN A 70 1.75 -4.48 -14.68
CA ASN A 70 1.60 -5.73 -15.42
C ASN A 70 0.51 -6.61 -14.79
N ILE A 71 -0.76 -6.35 -15.15
CA ILE A 71 -1.92 -7.05 -14.59
C ILE A 71 -1.88 -8.56 -14.92
N ALA A 72 -1.35 -8.95 -16.08
CA ALA A 72 -1.24 -10.35 -16.46
C ALA A 72 -0.32 -11.13 -15.50
N GLU A 73 0.83 -10.55 -15.16
CA GLU A 73 1.75 -11.11 -14.18
C GLU A 73 1.15 -11.11 -12.76
N ALA A 74 0.34 -10.11 -12.43
CA ALA A 74 -0.40 -10.04 -11.16
C ALA A 74 -1.33 -11.25 -10.98
N ILE A 75 -2.10 -11.59 -12.03
CA ILE A 75 -3.10 -12.66 -11.97
C ILE A 75 -2.45 -14.05 -11.85
N THR A 76 -1.28 -14.25 -12.46
CA THR A 76 -0.56 -15.54 -12.37
C THR A 76 0.10 -15.82 -11.01
N LYS A 77 0.24 -14.80 -10.15
CA LYS A 77 0.84 -14.94 -8.81
C LYS A 77 -0.18 -15.19 -7.69
N VAL A 78 -1.47 -15.13 -8.00
CA VAL A 78 -2.59 -15.40 -7.08
C VAL A 78 -3.02 -16.86 -7.18
#